data_AF-A0A8E0RZJ1-F1
#
_entry.id   AF-A0A8E0RZJ1-F1
#
_cell.length_a   1.000
_cell.length_b   1.000
_cell.length_c   1.000
_cell.angle_alpha   90.00
_cell.angle_beta   90.00
_cell.angle_gamma   90.00
#
_symmetry.space_group_name_H-M   'P 1'
#
loop_
_entity.id
_entity.type
_entity.pdbx_description
1 polymer ?
#
loop_
_entity_poly.entity_id
_entity_poly.type
_entity_poly.pdbx_seq_one_letter_code
_entity_poly.pdbx_strand_id
1 'polypeptide(L)'
;MRELMQLMKIAEQEFHGQVKVMQSDGLDVNTFTVELVPQRGLYAHASLVFLISVTDQYPNTAPLVTCLTPVFHPNIDMSVTRDNVCLNIFRFWERHFGMKDLIHALLFLLYEPNFDDPYNMYCNNLPMPVEKYIRHTLAGGTVNSVKFPPNEAWCQWATENGILPLTDETVQPTPEVSFLRIIGLLF
;
A
#
# COMPACT_ATOMS: atom_id res chain seq x y z
N MET A 1 1.35 -10.26 -22.44
CA MET A 1 0.60 -11.53 -22.65
C MET A 1 1.37 -12.80 -22.28
N ARG A 2 2.47 -13.19 -22.95
CA ARG A 2 3.18 -14.47 -22.62
C ARG A 2 3.73 -14.51 -21.20
N GLU A 3 4.37 -13.44 -20.77
CA GLU A 3 4.91 -13.31 -19.40
C GLU A 3 3.81 -13.36 -18.35
N LEU A 4 2.70 -12.63 -18.55
CA LEU A 4 1.54 -12.66 -17.67
C LEU A 4 0.94 -14.07 -17.53
N MET A 5 0.74 -14.78 -18.65
CA MET A 5 0.22 -16.15 -18.62
C MET A 5 1.16 -17.12 -17.91
N GLN A 6 2.47 -16.90 -17.98
CA GLN A 6 3.44 -17.69 -17.23
C GLN A 6 3.37 -17.36 -15.74
N LEU A 7 3.33 -16.07 -15.40
CA LEU A 7 3.24 -15.59 -14.03
C LEU A 7 1.99 -16.11 -13.33
N MET A 8 0.83 -16.06 -13.98
CA MET A 8 -0.42 -16.63 -13.43
C MET A 8 -0.32 -18.13 -13.11
N LYS A 9 0.50 -18.89 -13.84
CA LYS A 9 0.68 -20.34 -13.60
C LYS A 9 1.60 -20.65 -12.45
N ILE A 10 2.60 -19.80 -12.21
CA ILE A 10 3.68 -20.06 -11.23
C ILE A 10 3.52 -19.26 -9.95
N ALA A 11 2.73 -18.18 -9.95
CA ALA A 11 2.70 -17.21 -8.86
C ALA A 11 2.33 -17.85 -7.51
N GLU A 12 1.31 -18.70 -7.48
CA GLU A 12 0.90 -19.36 -6.24
C GLU A 12 2.02 -20.21 -5.62
N GLN A 13 2.78 -20.92 -6.45
CA GLN A 13 3.88 -21.78 -6.00
C GLN A 13 5.15 -20.99 -5.66
N GLU A 14 5.59 -20.08 -6.55
CA GLU A 14 6.83 -19.32 -6.36
C GLU A 14 6.73 -18.29 -5.24
N PHE A 15 5.55 -17.74 -4.98
CA PHE A 15 5.33 -16.76 -3.91
C PHE A 15 4.67 -17.35 -2.67
N HIS A 16 4.60 -18.68 -2.58
CA HIS A 16 4.07 -19.40 -1.41
C HIS A 16 2.67 -18.92 -0.99
N GLY A 17 1.79 -18.71 -1.97
CA GLY A 17 0.40 -18.28 -1.75
C GLY A 17 0.20 -16.79 -1.46
N GLN A 18 1.26 -15.97 -1.45
CA GLN A 18 1.16 -14.54 -1.13
C GLN A 18 0.73 -13.66 -2.31
N VAL A 19 0.70 -14.23 -3.51
CA VAL A 19 0.46 -13.50 -4.75
C VAL A 19 -0.62 -14.21 -5.55
N LYS A 20 -1.65 -13.45 -5.92
CA LYS A 20 -2.69 -13.91 -6.84
C LYS A 20 -2.81 -12.90 -7.98
N VAL A 21 -2.60 -13.38 -9.20
CA VAL A 21 -2.66 -12.57 -10.42
C VAL A 21 -4.02 -12.76 -11.08
N MET A 22 -4.71 -11.67 -11.38
CA MET A 22 -6.06 -11.67 -11.95
C MET A 22 -6.07 -10.82 -13.23
N GLN A 23 -6.68 -11.34 -14.28
CA GLN A 23 -6.82 -10.60 -15.53
C GLN A 23 -7.91 -9.53 -15.39
N SER A 24 -7.76 -8.40 -16.09
CA SER A 24 -8.85 -7.45 -16.27
C SER A 24 -10.02 -8.10 -17.01
N ASP A 25 -11.21 -7.53 -16.89
CA ASP A 25 -12.49 -8.00 -17.45
C ASP A 25 -12.59 -7.95 -18.99
N GLY A 26 -11.46 -7.98 -19.69
CA GLY A 26 -11.37 -8.15 -21.15
C GLY A 26 -11.46 -6.87 -21.97
N LEU A 27 -11.73 -5.72 -21.34
CA LEU A 27 -11.80 -4.42 -22.02
C LEU A 27 -10.42 -3.78 -22.23
N ASP A 28 -9.45 -4.07 -21.36
CA ASP A 28 -8.08 -3.57 -21.46
C ASP A 28 -7.08 -4.72 -21.32
N VAL A 29 -6.60 -5.21 -22.46
CA VAL A 29 -5.66 -6.35 -22.54
C VAL A 29 -4.27 -6.06 -22.00
N ASN A 30 -3.96 -4.78 -21.72
CA ASN A 30 -2.67 -4.33 -21.22
C ASN A 30 -2.67 -4.13 -19.70
N THR A 31 -3.81 -4.33 -19.02
CA THR A 31 -3.90 -4.25 -17.57
C THR A 31 -4.20 -5.59 -16.92
N PHE A 32 -3.72 -5.75 -15.70
CA PHE A 32 -4.05 -6.85 -14.83
C PHE A 32 -3.93 -6.41 -13.38
N THR A 33 -4.57 -7.13 -12.48
CA THR A 33 -4.47 -6.87 -11.05
C THR A 33 -3.65 -7.96 -10.36
N VAL A 34 -2.94 -7.56 -9.31
CA VAL A 34 -2.21 -8.46 -8.43
C VAL A 34 -2.69 -8.21 -7.02
N GLU A 35 -3.23 -9.24 -6.38
CA GLU A 35 -3.51 -9.27 -4.96
C GLU A 35 -2.29 -9.79 -4.22
N LEU A 36 -1.80 -9.00 -3.25
CA LEU A 36 -0.69 -9.32 -2.38
C LEU A 36 -1.19 -9.51 -0.96
N VAL A 37 -0.80 -10.63 -0.34
CA VAL A 37 -1.09 -10.98 1.05
C VAL A 37 0.24 -11.31 1.74
N PRO A 38 0.94 -10.32 2.33
CA PRO A 38 2.21 -10.57 3.01
C PRO A 38 1.98 -11.43 4.26
N GLN A 39 2.92 -12.34 4.55
CA GLN A 39 2.83 -13.27 5.70
C GLN A 39 3.44 -12.72 7.00
N ARG A 40 4.18 -11.62 6.95
CA ARG A 40 4.89 -11.03 8.09
C ARG A 40 4.94 -9.51 7.98
N GLY A 41 5.43 -8.86 9.04
CA GLY A 41 5.60 -7.42 9.10
C GLY A 41 4.31 -6.69 9.48
N LEU A 42 4.33 -5.36 9.34
CA LEU A 42 3.23 -4.50 9.80
C LEU A 42 1.92 -4.72 9.04
N TYR A 43 1.99 -5.20 7.80
CA TYR A 43 0.83 -5.45 6.94
C TYR A 43 0.47 -6.94 6.83
N ALA A 44 1.04 -7.80 7.69
CA ALA A 44 0.81 -9.25 7.64
C ALA A 44 -0.70 -9.57 7.57
N HIS A 45 -1.07 -10.46 6.66
CA HIS A 45 -2.44 -10.95 6.41
C HIS A 45 -3.43 -9.92 5.86
N ALA A 46 -3.01 -8.68 5.60
CA ALA A 46 -3.83 -7.75 4.83
C ALA A 46 -3.83 -8.11 3.34
N SER A 47 -4.98 -8.01 2.70
CA SER A 47 -5.08 -8.15 1.23
C SER A 47 -4.98 -6.78 0.57
N LEU A 48 -3.95 -6.59 -0.27
CA LEU A 48 -3.75 -5.36 -1.03
C LEU A 48 -3.76 -5.65 -2.53
N VAL A 49 -4.62 -4.96 -3.26
CA VAL A 49 -4.78 -5.12 -4.70
C VAL A 49 -4.08 -3.98 -5.43
N PHE A 50 -3.21 -4.35 -6.37
CA PHE A 50 -2.49 -3.42 -7.24
C PHE A 50 -2.94 -3.61 -8.68
N LEU A 51 -3.26 -2.52 -9.37
CA LEU A 51 -3.44 -2.47 -10.81
C LEU A 51 -2.09 -2.24 -11.47
N ILE A 52 -1.72 -3.12 -12.40
CA ILE A 52 -0.53 -3.01 -13.22
C ILE A 52 -0.96 -2.73 -14.65
N SER A 53 -0.47 -1.63 -15.23
CA SER A 53 -0.71 -1.25 -16.63
C SER A 53 0.59 -1.32 -17.42
N VAL A 54 0.63 -2.25 -18.37
CA VAL A 54 1.77 -2.48 -19.26
C VAL A 54 1.69 -1.51 -20.42
N THR A 55 2.60 -0.54 -20.47
CA THR A 55 2.64 0.45 -21.56
C THR A 55 3.36 -0.08 -22.78
N ASP A 56 3.21 0.60 -23.92
CA ASP A 56 3.91 0.26 -25.17
C ASP A 56 5.44 0.42 -25.07
N GLN A 57 5.93 1.07 -24.01
CA GLN A 57 7.37 1.25 -23.76
C GLN A 57 8.00 0.09 -22.99
N TYR A 58 7.19 -0.82 -22.43
CA TYR A 58 7.70 -2.02 -21.76
C TYR A 58 8.45 -2.95 -22.75
N PRO A 59 9.62 -3.51 -22.39
CA PRO A 59 10.28 -3.49 -21.08
C PRO A 59 11.31 -2.36 -20.91
N ASN A 60 11.40 -1.39 -21.83
CA ASN A 60 12.38 -0.30 -21.69
C ASN A 60 12.05 0.63 -20.51
N THR A 61 10.77 0.76 -20.16
CA THR A 61 10.30 1.42 -18.94
C THR A 61 9.47 0.46 -18.10
N ALA A 62 9.39 0.76 -16.80
CA ALA A 62 8.53 0.01 -15.89
C ALA A 62 7.05 0.12 -16.30
N PRO A 63 6.22 -0.88 -15.97
CA PRO A 63 4.77 -0.73 -15.96
C PRO A 63 4.33 0.36 -14.98
N LEU A 64 3.16 0.94 -15.25
CA LEU A 64 2.46 1.83 -14.32
C LEU A 64 1.78 0.99 -13.23
N VAL A 65 1.83 1.46 -11.98
CA VAL A 65 1.36 0.68 -10.82
C VAL A 65 0.54 1.55 -9.88
N THR A 66 -0.71 1.13 -9.64
CA THR A 66 -1.61 1.81 -8.71
C THR A 66 -2.10 0.83 -7.65
N CYS A 67 -1.89 1.13 -6.37
CA CYS A 67 -2.57 0.44 -5.29
C CYS A 67 -4.05 0.86 -5.28
N LEU A 68 -4.94 -0.11 -5.45
CA LEU A 68 -6.39 0.09 -5.44
C LEU A 68 -6.97 -0.05 -4.02
N THR A 69 -6.32 -0.82 -3.15
CA THR A 69 -6.77 -0.98 -1.76
C THR A 69 -6.40 0.23 -0.93
N PRO A 70 -7.36 0.92 -0.28
CA PRO A 70 -7.05 1.97 0.67
C PRO A 70 -6.21 1.45 1.83
N VAL A 71 -5.03 2.03 2.02
CA VAL A 71 -4.08 1.61 3.06
C VAL A 71 -3.31 2.80 3.61
N PHE A 72 -3.08 2.80 4.93
CA PHE A 72 -2.14 3.73 5.55
C PHE A 72 -0.72 3.18 5.37
N HIS A 73 0.02 3.70 4.41
CA HIS A 73 1.35 3.20 4.03
C HIS A 73 2.27 4.36 3.61
N PRO A 74 3.55 4.41 4.04
CA PRO A 74 4.41 5.56 3.82
C PRO A 74 4.80 5.71 2.35
N ASN A 75 4.82 4.62 1.59
CA ASN A 75 5.14 4.62 0.16
C ASN A 75 3.91 4.54 -0.77
N ILE A 76 2.68 4.67 -0.24
CA ILE A 76 1.45 4.65 -1.05
C ILE A 76 0.59 5.85 -0.64
N ASP A 77 0.31 6.73 -1.60
CA ASP A 77 -0.49 7.94 -1.37
C ASP A 77 -1.92 7.79 -1.90
N MET A 78 -2.87 7.60 -0.99
CA MET A 78 -4.29 7.43 -1.36
C MET A 78 -4.96 8.70 -1.92
N SER A 79 -4.33 9.87 -1.79
CA SER A 79 -4.83 11.11 -2.44
C SER A 79 -4.57 11.11 -3.96
N VAL A 80 -3.64 10.27 -4.42
CA VAL A 80 -3.27 10.11 -5.82
C VAL A 80 -4.05 8.94 -6.44
N THR A 81 -4.73 9.20 -7.56
CA THR A 81 -5.66 8.24 -8.19
C THR A 81 -5.00 7.26 -9.16
N ARG A 82 -3.77 7.54 -9.61
CA ARG A 82 -2.97 6.71 -10.52
C ARG A 82 -1.50 6.83 -10.18
N ASP A 83 -0.75 5.75 -10.32
CA ASP A 83 0.71 5.73 -10.04
C ASP A 83 1.03 6.19 -8.62
N ASN A 84 0.19 5.77 -7.68
CA ASN A 84 0.21 6.21 -6.28
C ASN A 84 1.22 5.44 -5.40
N VAL A 85 2.07 4.61 -6.01
CA VAL A 85 3.10 3.82 -5.33
C VAL A 85 4.46 4.44 -5.61
N CYS A 86 5.20 4.80 -4.57
CA CYS A 86 6.58 5.26 -4.68
C CYS A 86 7.53 4.09 -4.39
N LEU A 87 8.26 3.62 -5.42
CA LEU A 87 9.21 2.52 -5.27
C LEU A 87 10.44 2.75 -6.15
N ASN A 88 11.63 2.50 -5.58
CA ASN A 88 12.90 2.76 -6.26
C ASN A 88 13.06 2.01 -7.59
N ILE A 89 12.48 0.81 -7.72
CA ILE A 89 12.55 0.02 -8.95
C ILE A 89 12.00 0.79 -10.16
N PHE A 90 11.04 1.70 -9.99
CA PHE A 90 10.50 2.49 -11.09
C PHE A 90 11.54 3.47 -11.65
N ARG A 91 12.37 4.05 -10.78
CA ARG A 91 13.44 4.99 -11.15
C ARG A 91 14.66 4.27 -11.74
N PHE A 92 14.98 3.10 -11.22
CA PHE A 92 16.14 2.30 -11.63
C PHE A 92 15.76 1.15 -12.57
N TRP A 93 14.62 1.27 -13.25
CA TRP A 93 14.14 0.23 -14.14
C TRP A 93 15.10 0.01 -15.31
N GLU A 94 15.38 -1.25 -15.60
CA GLU A 94 16.17 -1.70 -16.74
C GLU A 94 15.43 -2.81 -17.47
N ARG A 95 15.69 -2.95 -18.78
CA ARG A 95 15.04 -3.92 -19.67
C ARG A 95 15.18 -5.39 -19.26
N HIS A 96 16.03 -5.69 -18.29
CA HIS A 96 16.25 -7.03 -17.77
C HIS A 96 15.33 -7.37 -16.58
N PHE A 97 14.69 -6.37 -15.96
CA PHE A 97 13.63 -6.61 -14.98
C PHE A 97 12.33 -6.99 -15.68
N GLY A 98 11.61 -7.93 -15.08
CA GLY A 98 10.29 -8.38 -15.53
C GLY A 98 9.21 -8.17 -14.48
N MET A 99 8.01 -8.65 -14.79
CA MET A 99 6.83 -8.60 -13.90
C MET A 99 7.09 -9.30 -12.57
N LYS A 100 7.92 -10.36 -12.59
CA LYS A 100 8.28 -11.07 -11.36
C LYS A 100 9.11 -10.20 -10.42
N ASP A 101 10.07 -9.46 -10.95
CA ASP A 101 10.92 -8.55 -10.17
C ASP A 101 10.07 -7.40 -9.60
N LEU A 102 9.13 -6.89 -10.39
CA LEU A 102 8.15 -5.91 -9.93
C LEU A 102 7.31 -6.43 -8.76
N ILE A 103 6.76 -7.65 -8.85
CA ILE A 103 5.95 -8.24 -7.77
C ILE A 103 6.79 -8.47 -6.51
N HIS A 104 8.04 -8.95 -6.64
CA HIS A 104 8.94 -9.04 -5.49
C HIS A 104 9.20 -7.68 -4.85
N ALA A 105 9.39 -6.63 -5.66
CA ALA A 105 9.60 -5.28 -5.16
C ALA A 105 8.36 -4.74 -4.43
N LEU A 106 7.15 -5.04 -4.92
CA LEU A 106 5.89 -4.68 -4.24
C LEU A 106 5.71 -5.47 -2.94
N LEU A 107 6.03 -6.77 -2.89
CA LEU A 107 6.01 -7.53 -1.63
C LEU A 107 7.03 -6.99 -0.63
N PHE A 108 8.24 -6.67 -1.10
CA PHE A 108 9.26 -6.06 -0.26
C PHE A 108 8.80 -4.73 0.33
N LEU A 109 8.10 -3.91 -0.45
CA LEU A 109 7.50 -2.66 0.03
C LEU A 109 6.57 -2.87 1.23
N LEU A 110 5.79 -3.97 1.25
CA LEU A 110 4.90 -4.32 2.35
C LEU A 110 5.63 -4.93 3.55
N TYR A 111 6.78 -5.57 3.34
CA TYR A 111 7.59 -6.12 4.43
C TYR A 111 8.43 -5.06 5.12
N GLU A 112 9.05 -4.17 4.34
CA GLU A 112 10.01 -3.16 4.78
C GLU A 112 9.57 -1.76 4.32
N PRO A 113 8.42 -1.26 4.83
CA PRO A 113 7.93 0.08 4.50
C PRO A 113 8.92 1.15 4.97
N ASN A 114 9.21 2.14 4.12
CA ASN A 114 10.16 3.21 4.45
C ASN A 114 9.46 4.40 5.11
N PHE A 115 9.53 4.48 6.44
CA PHE A 115 9.00 5.60 7.23
C PHE A 115 9.99 6.74 7.47
N ASP A 116 11.26 6.59 7.07
CA ASP A 116 12.29 7.62 7.27
C ASP A 116 12.10 8.81 6.33
N ASP A 117 11.55 8.56 5.14
CA ASP A 117 11.21 9.56 4.11
C ASP A 117 9.88 9.17 3.43
N PRO A 118 8.73 9.40 4.08
CA PRO A 118 7.45 8.92 3.60
C PRO A 118 6.95 9.77 2.42
N TYR A 119 6.60 9.09 1.33
CA TYR A 119 5.89 9.67 0.20
C TYR A 119 4.47 10.12 0.58
N ASN A 120 3.78 9.32 1.39
CA ASN A 120 2.48 9.67 1.95
C ASN A 120 2.65 10.64 3.13
N MET A 121 2.21 11.88 2.93
CA MET A 121 2.41 12.93 3.93
C MET A 121 1.71 12.66 5.27
N TYR A 122 0.68 11.81 5.32
CA TYR A 122 0.00 11.44 6.56
C TYR A 122 0.82 10.52 7.46
N CYS A 123 1.92 9.96 6.95
CA CYS A 123 2.86 9.16 7.74
C CYS A 123 3.97 9.99 8.41
N ASN A 124 3.96 11.33 8.25
CA ASN A 124 4.93 12.21 8.90
C ASN A 124 4.57 12.51 10.35
N ASN A 125 5.59 12.63 11.21
CA ASN A 125 5.48 13.15 12.59
C ASN A 125 4.36 12.47 13.43
N LEU A 126 4.27 11.14 13.35
CA LEU A 126 3.20 10.39 14.03
C LEU A 126 3.30 10.51 15.56
N PRO A 127 2.26 10.96 16.26
CA PRO A 127 2.27 11.10 17.72
C PRO A 127 2.15 9.76 18.47
N MET A 128 1.83 8.67 17.78
CA MET A 128 1.76 7.32 18.33
C MET A 128 2.59 6.34 17.48
N PRO A 129 2.93 5.16 18.03
CA PRO A 129 3.61 4.13 17.25
C PRO A 129 2.86 3.78 15.96
N VAL A 130 3.59 3.67 14.86
CA VAL A 130 3.07 3.43 13.52
C VAL A 130 2.16 2.20 13.43
N GLU A 131 2.49 1.15 14.19
CA GLU A 131 1.70 -0.07 14.25
C GLU A 131 0.25 0.18 14.70
N LYS A 132 0.01 1.14 15.60
CA LYS A 132 -1.34 1.51 16.03
C LYS A 132 -2.15 2.10 14.88
N TYR A 133 -1.56 2.97 14.06
CA TYR A 133 -2.21 3.55 12.89
C TYR A 133 -2.57 2.47 11.87
N ILE A 134 -1.64 1.56 11.60
CA ILE A 134 -1.85 0.48 10.63
C ILE A 134 -2.97 -0.45 11.11
N ARG A 135 -2.91 -0.94 12.35
CA ARG A 135 -3.97 -1.79 12.90
C ARG A 135 -5.33 -1.09 12.93
N HIS A 136 -5.36 0.18 13.35
CA HIS A 136 -6.58 0.97 13.39
C HIS A 136 -7.20 1.15 12.00
N THR A 137 -6.40 1.49 10.99
CA THR A 137 -6.89 1.70 9.62
C THR A 137 -7.26 0.39 8.92
N LEU A 138 -6.51 -0.70 9.13
CA LEU A 138 -6.88 -2.03 8.65
C LEU A 138 -8.20 -2.53 9.26
N ALA A 139 -8.51 -2.12 10.50
CA ALA A 139 -9.79 -2.40 11.16
C ALA A 139 -10.96 -1.50 10.67
N GLY A 140 -10.73 -0.59 9.72
CA GLY A 140 -11.76 0.32 9.21
C GLY A 140 -11.85 1.67 9.96
N GLY A 141 -10.78 2.02 10.67
CA GLY A 141 -10.67 3.25 11.45
C GLY A 141 -10.53 4.53 10.62
N THR A 142 -10.32 5.65 11.31
CA THR A 142 -10.19 6.99 10.71
C THR A 142 -8.93 7.68 11.21
N VAL A 143 -8.16 8.24 10.28
CA VAL A 143 -6.94 9.01 10.58
C VAL A 143 -7.03 10.32 9.83
N ASN A 144 -6.86 11.46 10.53
CA ASN A 144 -6.94 12.80 9.92
C ASN A 144 -8.22 13.03 9.10
N SER A 145 -9.37 12.60 9.63
CA SER A 145 -10.69 12.64 8.97
C SER A 145 -10.84 11.78 7.70
N VAL A 146 -9.81 11.03 7.32
CA VAL A 146 -9.87 10.03 6.25
C VAL A 146 -10.29 8.70 6.85
N LYS A 147 -11.48 8.23 6.48
CA LYS A 147 -11.98 6.91 6.86
C LYS A 147 -11.42 5.84 5.92
N PHE A 148 -10.85 4.79 6.49
CA PHE A 148 -10.39 3.63 5.74
C PHE A 148 -11.48 2.55 5.79
N PRO A 149 -11.80 1.88 4.68
CA PRO A 149 -12.61 0.67 4.72
C PRO A 149 -11.82 -0.44 5.43
N PRO A 150 -12.49 -1.34 6.17
CA PRO A 150 -11.82 -2.47 6.81
C PRO A 150 -11.20 -3.39 5.76
N ASN A 151 -9.98 -3.83 6.02
CA ASN A 151 -9.35 -4.90 5.26
C ASN A 151 -9.91 -6.24 5.75
N GLU A 152 -10.84 -6.84 5.00
CA GLU A 152 -11.58 -8.02 5.45
C GLU A 152 -10.68 -9.20 5.79
N ALA A 153 -9.68 -9.49 4.96
CA ALA A 153 -8.70 -10.56 5.19
C ALA A 153 -7.93 -10.34 6.51
N TRP A 154 -7.44 -9.11 6.74
CA TRP A 154 -6.76 -8.78 7.98
C TRP A 154 -7.70 -8.86 9.19
N CYS A 155 -8.93 -8.34 9.07
CA CYS A 155 -9.91 -8.33 10.16
C CYS A 155 -10.30 -9.76 10.57
N GLN A 156 -10.47 -10.66 9.59
CA GLN A 156 -10.73 -12.07 9.85
C GLN A 156 -9.56 -12.68 10.63
N TRP A 157 -8.34 -12.54 10.12
CA TRP A 157 -7.15 -13.06 10.78
C TRP A 157 -6.96 -12.47 12.19
N ALA A 158 -7.15 -11.16 12.35
CA ALA A 158 -7.04 -10.47 13.63
C ALA A 158 -8.09 -10.94 14.64
N THR A 159 -9.31 -11.25 14.19
CA THR A 159 -10.39 -11.80 15.03
C THR A 159 -10.04 -13.20 15.51
N GLU A 160 -9.60 -14.08 14.60
CA GLU A 160 -9.20 -15.45 14.90
C GLU A 160 -8.03 -15.52 15.89
N ASN A 161 -7.19 -14.47 15.91
CA ASN A 161 -6.04 -14.36 16.82
C ASN A 161 -6.28 -13.46 18.04
N GLY A 162 -7.50 -12.92 18.23
CA GLY A 162 -7.86 -12.10 19.39
C GLY A 162 -7.13 -10.75 19.49
N ILE A 163 -6.72 -10.18 18.36
CA ILE A 163 -5.96 -8.91 18.28
C ILE A 163 -6.70 -7.79 17.54
N LEU A 164 -7.97 -7.99 17.21
CA LEU A 164 -8.79 -6.97 16.57
C LEU A 164 -8.93 -5.75 17.51
N PRO A 165 -8.66 -4.52 17.04
CA PRO A 165 -8.81 -3.32 17.86
C PRO A 165 -10.26 -3.13 18.32
N LEU A 166 -10.45 -2.69 19.57
CA LEU A 166 -11.77 -2.31 20.08
C LEU A 166 -12.24 -1.01 19.40
N THR A 167 -13.53 -0.92 19.09
CA THR A 167 -14.13 0.05 18.15
C THR A 167 -14.09 1.53 18.57
N ASP A 168 -13.57 1.88 19.75
CA ASP A 168 -13.68 3.25 20.31
C ASP A 168 -12.35 4.04 20.43
N GLU A 169 -11.21 3.50 19.98
CA GLU A 169 -9.98 4.29 19.92
C GLU A 169 -9.96 5.17 18.66
N THR A 170 -10.72 6.28 18.67
CA THR A 170 -10.49 7.34 17.68
C THR A 170 -9.06 7.85 17.85
N VAL A 171 -8.22 7.65 16.84
CA VAL A 171 -6.90 8.29 16.77
C VAL A 171 -7.13 9.76 16.44
N GLN A 172 -7.40 10.58 17.47
CA GLN A 172 -7.61 12.01 17.28
C GLN A 172 -6.28 12.70 16.92
N PRO A 173 -6.26 13.61 15.94
CA PRO A 173 -5.11 14.48 15.75
C PRO A 173 -4.95 15.37 16.99
N THR A 174 -3.71 15.55 17.45
CA THR A 174 -3.40 16.56 18.46
C THR A 174 -3.93 17.93 18.01
N PRO A 175 -4.48 18.76 18.93
CA PRO A 175 -4.93 20.09 18.57
C PRO A 175 -3.77 20.88 17.96
N GLU A 176 -4.06 21.57 16.86
CA GLU A 176 -3.13 22.43 16.14
C GLU A 176 -2.27 23.24 17.11
N VAL A 177 -0.94 23.23 16.89
CA VAL A 177 -0.07 24.23 17.50
C VAL A 177 -0.55 25.58 17.00
N SER A 178 -1.22 26.31 17.88
CA SER A 178 -1.80 27.62 17.65
C SER A 178 -0.79 28.55 16.97
N PHE A 179 -1.02 28.87 15.69
CA PHE A 179 -0.26 29.87 14.93
C PHE A 179 -0.62 31.33 15.32
N LEU A 180 -1.05 31.54 16.57
CA LEU A 180 -1.46 32.84 17.09
C LEU A 180 -0.86 33.07 18.48
N ARG A 181 0.41 33.47 18.50
CA ARG A 181 1.00 34.39 19.47
C ARG A 181 2.42 34.71 19.02
N ILE A 182 2.56 35.79 18.24
CA ILE A 182 3.54 36.88 18.38
C ILE A 182 3.18 37.91 17.29
N ILE A 183 2.06 38.61 17.50
CA ILE A 183 1.93 39.99 17.04
C ILE A 183 1.35 40.72 18.26
N GLY A 184 2.13 41.61 18.86
CA GLY A 184 1.65 42.51 19.91
C GLY A 184 2.47 42.54 21.20
N LEU A 185 3.70 43.00 21.11
CA LEU A 185 4.20 43.94 22.12
C LEU A 185 4.71 45.17 21.36
N LEU A 186 3.85 46.20 21.34
CA LEU A 186 4.26 47.59 21.18
C LEU A 186 4.69 48.07 22.56
N PHE A 187 5.98 48.29 22.75
CA PHE A 187 6.62 49.46 23.39
C PHE A 187 8.12 49.40 23.08
#